data_AF-A0A929Q0M6-F1
#
_entry.id   AF-A0A929Q0M6-F1
#
_cell.length_a   1.000
_cell.length_b   1.000
_cell.length_c   1.000
_cell.angle_alpha   90.00
_cell.angle_beta   90.00
_cell.angle_gamma   90.00
#
_symmetry.space_group_name_H-M   'P 1'
#
loop_
_entity.id
_entity.type
_entity.pdbx_description
1 polymer ?
#
loop_
_entity_poly.entity_id
_entity_poly.type
_entity_poly.pdbx_seq_one_letter_code
_entity_poly.pdbx_strand_id
1 'polypeptide(L)'
;MSAFPYRFKPRPAKHSFALSDELFYYNERPLAVNACQSGSEHVPELILCDVDGICACRLTLKNVDVFDQKPVLDHLPTAKENGLPSSTLVFTLEDTARALEVRLYYSLFEDSSVLMMHTEITNSGLQPIQVERCLSSITLPHGHWTAEVYTNTHQREVKKQKIVLSTSSMILEGRKGALPAFVIKNPSLGEYGFALGFSSFFAAVLEQDSYGLTRILLGADIREVLEPGQTLASPEVYCAYDSNNVSPVFHDFFRTWSGNPRPFNDRDESDWCIKMHYWMLYLFYFI
;
A
#
# COMPACT_ATOMS: atom_id res chain seq x y z
N MET A 1 -53.45 -5.49 -21.11
CA MET A 1 -52.15 -5.50 -20.42
C MET A 1 -51.32 -6.65 -21.00
N SER A 2 -50.52 -6.35 -22.03
CA SER A 2 -49.65 -7.32 -22.70
C SER A 2 -48.30 -7.40 -21.97
N ALA A 3 -47.97 -8.57 -21.45
CA ALA A 3 -46.66 -8.84 -20.84
C ALA A 3 -45.56 -8.81 -21.93
N PHE A 4 -44.51 -8.02 -21.69
CA PHE A 4 -43.30 -8.01 -22.52
C PHE A 4 -42.55 -9.34 -22.39
N PRO A 5 -42.23 -10.06 -23.47
CA PRO A 5 -41.43 -11.26 -23.40
C PRO A 5 -39.95 -10.89 -23.59
N TYR A 6 -39.34 -10.20 -22.63
CA TYR A 6 -37.89 -10.02 -22.66
C TYR A 6 -37.23 -11.26 -22.05
N ARG A 7 -36.96 -12.26 -22.90
CA ARG A 7 -36.20 -13.45 -22.51
C ARG A 7 -34.71 -13.11 -22.62
N PHE A 8 -34.13 -12.64 -21.53
CA PHE A 8 -32.68 -12.45 -21.43
C PHE A 8 -32.00 -13.80 -21.66
N LYS A 9 -31.40 -13.97 -22.84
CA LYS A 9 -30.49 -15.07 -23.14
C LYS A 9 -29.08 -14.48 -23.03
N PRO A 10 -28.34 -14.70 -21.93
CA PRO A 10 -26.96 -14.28 -21.88
C PRO A 10 -26.23 -15.04 -22.99
N ARG A 11 -25.72 -14.31 -23.99
CA ARG A 11 -24.54 -14.78 -24.71
C ARG A 11 -23.39 -14.49 -23.74
N PRO A 12 -22.57 -15.48 -23.34
CA PRO A 12 -21.32 -15.18 -22.68
C PRO A 12 -20.46 -14.45 -23.72
N ALA A 13 -20.57 -13.12 -23.76
CA ALA A 13 -19.52 -12.31 -24.33
C ALA A 13 -18.32 -12.52 -23.40
N LYS A 14 -17.14 -12.82 -23.96
CA LYS A 14 -15.88 -12.72 -23.22
C LYS A 14 -15.79 -11.27 -22.73
N HIS A 15 -16.26 -11.01 -21.51
CA HIS A 15 -16.06 -9.73 -20.81
C HIS A 15 -14.63 -9.64 -20.26
N SER A 16 -13.87 -10.73 -20.36
CA SER A 16 -12.48 -10.83 -19.99
C SER A 16 -11.59 -10.75 -21.22
N PHE A 17 -10.56 -9.90 -21.16
CA PHE A 17 -9.46 -9.81 -22.11
C PHE A 17 -8.57 -11.07 -22.03
N ALA A 18 -9.14 -12.27 -22.18
CA ALA A 18 -8.39 -13.50 -22.30
C ALA A 18 -7.58 -13.46 -23.61
N LEU A 19 -6.27 -13.23 -23.50
CA LEU A 19 -5.36 -13.43 -24.62
C LEU A 19 -5.27 -14.93 -24.91
N SER A 20 -5.63 -15.30 -26.14
CA SER A 20 -5.44 -16.64 -26.73
C SER A 20 -6.29 -17.77 -26.15
N ASP A 21 -6.21 -18.94 -26.80
CA ASP A 21 -7.04 -20.14 -26.56
C ASP A 21 -6.79 -20.84 -25.21
N GLU A 22 -6.03 -20.22 -24.30
CA GLU A 22 -5.80 -20.70 -22.94
C GLU A 22 -6.61 -19.89 -21.92
N LEU A 23 -7.17 -20.59 -20.93
CA LEU A 23 -8.00 -20.10 -19.83
C LEU A 23 -7.19 -19.23 -18.85
N PHE A 24 -6.60 -18.12 -19.30
CA PHE A 24 -5.89 -17.19 -18.44
C PHE A 24 -6.84 -16.10 -17.95
N TYR A 25 -7.13 -16.11 -16.65
CA TYR A 25 -7.98 -15.11 -15.99
C TYR A 25 -7.22 -14.44 -14.85
N TYR A 26 -7.08 -13.11 -14.90
CA TYR A 26 -6.34 -12.33 -13.91
C TYR A 26 -6.89 -12.50 -12.49
N ASN A 27 -8.20 -12.71 -12.33
CA ASN A 27 -8.82 -12.74 -11.01
C ASN A 27 -8.46 -14.00 -10.21
N GLU A 28 -8.07 -15.09 -10.88
CA GLU A 28 -7.71 -16.35 -10.22
C GLU A 28 -6.26 -16.38 -9.70
N ARG A 29 -5.49 -15.31 -9.94
CA ARG A 29 -4.06 -15.26 -9.64
C ARG A 29 -3.72 -14.12 -8.68
N PRO A 30 -2.74 -14.30 -7.78
CA PRO A 30 -2.16 -13.20 -7.03
C PRO A 30 -1.41 -12.28 -8.01
N LEU A 31 -1.84 -11.03 -8.08
CA LEU A 31 -1.17 -9.99 -8.86
C LEU A 31 -0.31 -9.12 -7.96
N ALA A 32 0.95 -8.89 -8.35
CA ALA A 32 1.84 -7.93 -7.68
C ALA A 32 1.36 -6.48 -7.86
N VAL A 33 0.75 -6.20 -9.01
CA VAL A 33 0.09 -4.93 -9.33
C VAL A 33 -1.04 -5.15 -10.31
N ASN A 34 -2.10 -4.37 -10.16
CA ASN A 34 -3.29 -4.32 -10.98
C ASN A 34 -3.59 -2.85 -11.32
N ALA A 35 -3.53 -2.55 -12.61
CA ALA A 35 -3.88 -1.24 -13.14
C ALA A 35 -5.34 -1.18 -13.58
N CYS A 36 -5.90 0.02 -13.61
CA CYS A 36 -7.28 0.27 -14.03
C CYS A 36 -7.54 -0.28 -15.45
N GLN A 37 -8.66 -1.00 -15.60
CA GLN A 37 -9.11 -1.60 -16.86
C GLN A 37 -8.07 -2.53 -17.54
N SER A 38 -7.19 -3.16 -16.76
CA SER A 38 -6.22 -4.18 -17.21
C SER A 38 -6.88 -5.50 -17.66
N GLY A 39 -8.15 -5.71 -17.31
CA GLY A 39 -8.89 -6.97 -17.48
C GLY A 39 -9.10 -7.75 -16.18
N SER A 40 -8.55 -7.26 -15.06
CA SER A 40 -8.87 -7.71 -13.70
C SER A 40 -10.12 -7.00 -13.15
N GLU A 41 -10.90 -7.71 -12.33
CA GLU A 41 -12.04 -7.14 -11.59
C GLU A 41 -11.66 -6.70 -10.17
N HIS A 42 -10.45 -7.03 -9.72
CA HIS A 42 -9.91 -6.57 -8.43
C HIS A 42 -9.84 -5.05 -8.38
N VAL A 43 -9.93 -4.48 -7.18
CA VAL A 43 -9.71 -3.04 -6.99
C VAL A 43 -8.31 -2.68 -7.51
N PRO A 44 -8.18 -1.68 -8.40
CA PRO A 44 -6.87 -1.33 -8.95
C PRO A 44 -6.02 -0.58 -7.93
N GLU A 45 -4.74 -0.94 -7.83
CA GLU A 45 -3.74 -0.15 -7.11
C GLU A 45 -3.30 1.08 -7.90
N LEU A 46 -3.31 0.98 -9.23
CA LEU A 46 -2.85 2.04 -10.14
C LEU A 46 -4.00 2.55 -11.00
N ILE A 47 -4.27 3.84 -10.90
CA ILE A 47 -5.21 4.53 -11.79
C ILE A 47 -4.46 5.71 -12.40
N LEU A 48 -4.16 5.60 -13.69
CA LEU A 48 -3.39 6.57 -14.47
C LEU A 48 -4.24 6.98 -15.67
N CYS A 49 -4.62 8.24 -15.76
CA CYS A 49 -5.51 8.74 -16.80
C CYS A 49 -4.75 9.67 -17.75
N ASP A 50 -5.00 9.55 -19.05
CA ASP A 50 -4.40 10.45 -20.04
C ASP A 50 -5.21 11.74 -20.19
N VAL A 51 -4.79 12.59 -21.11
CA VAL A 51 -5.45 13.87 -21.42
C VAL A 51 -6.89 13.72 -21.89
N ASP A 52 -7.25 12.55 -22.45
CA ASP A 52 -8.60 12.22 -22.90
C ASP A 52 -9.45 11.56 -21.79
N GLY A 53 -8.87 11.38 -20.60
CA GLY A 53 -9.51 10.74 -19.45
C GLY A 53 -9.55 9.22 -19.52
N ILE A 54 -8.83 8.59 -20.45
CA ILE A 54 -8.75 7.14 -20.56
C ILE A 54 -7.76 6.63 -19.51
N CYS A 55 -8.25 5.74 -18.64
CA CYS A 55 -7.45 5.18 -17.56
C CYS A 55 -7.01 3.73 -17.79
N ALA A 56 -7.31 3.16 -18.96
CA ALA A 56 -6.88 1.82 -19.33
C ALA A 56 -5.36 1.76 -19.37
N CYS A 57 -4.80 0.85 -18.57
CA CYS A 57 -3.36 0.68 -18.45
C CYS A 57 -3.04 -0.81 -18.43
N ARG A 58 -2.13 -1.22 -19.32
CA ARG A 58 -1.69 -2.60 -19.44
C ARG A 58 -0.19 -2.68 -19.23
N LEU A 59 0.17 -3.17 -18.05
CA LEU A 59 1.56 -3.37 -17.66
C LEU A 59 2.06 -4.74 -18.14
N THR A 60 3.25 -4.74 -18.71
CA THR A 60 3.98 -5.95 -19.10
C THR A 60 5.36 -5.93 -18.46
N LEU A 61 5.84 -7.11 -18.04
CA LEU A 61 7.15 -7.22 -17.40
C LEU A 61 8.25 -6.97 -18.42
N LYS A 62 9.12 -5.99 -18.11
CA LYS A 62 10.27 -5.62 -18.93
C LYS A 62 11.56 -6.19 -18.34
N ASN A 63 11.78 -6.03 -17.04
CA ASN A 63 12.98 -6.51 -16.37
C ASN A 63 12.76 -6.82 -14.88
N VAL A 64 13.65 -7.64 -14.31
CA VAL A 64 13.75 -7.90 -12.87
C VAL A 64 15.20 -7.73 -12.45
N ASP A 65 15.45 -6.81 -11.50
CA ASP A 65 16.77 -6.48 -10.98
C ASP A 65 16.83 -6.72 -9.47
N VAL A 66 18.02 -7.05 -8.96
CA VAL A 66 18.32 -7.15 -7.53
C VAL A 66 19.49 -6.24 -7.21
N PHE A 67 19.33 -5.42 -6.18
CA PHE A 67 20.34 -4.49 -5.68
C PHE A 67 20.68 -4.82 -4.22
N ASP A 68 21.95 -4.69 -3.85
CA ASP A 68 22.43 -4.93 -2.47
C ASP A 68 22.25 -3.71 -1.55
N GLN A 69 21.41 -2.77 -1.97
CA GLN A 69 21.13 -1.52 -1.26
C GLN A 69 19.70 -1.08 -1.50
N LYS A 70 19.13 -0.47 -0.46
CA LYS A 70 17.82 0.13 -0.53
C LYS A 70 17.94 1.51 -1.19
N PRO A 71 17.11 1.81 -2.21
CA PRO A 71 17.13 3.13 -2.82
C PRO A 71 16.68 4.21 -1.82
N VAL A 72 17.29 5.38 -1.94
CA VAL A 72 16.89 6.58 -1.21
C VAL A 72 15.70 7.21 -1.92
N LEU A 73 14.61 7.42 -1.18
CA LEU A 73 13.46 8.15 -1.66
C LEU A 73 13.60 9.62 -1.29
N ASP A 74 14.00 10.43 -2.26
CA ASP A 74 14.13 11.87 -2.06
C ASP A 74 12.78 12.47 -1.65
N HIS A 75 12.81 13.36 -0.67
CA HIS A 75 11.64 14.10 -0.15
C HIS A 75 10.55 13.27 0.54
N LEU A 76 10.72 11.95 0.69
CA LEU A 76 9.80 11.10 1.44
C LEU A 76 10.45 10.56 2.71
N PRO A 77 9.69 10.41 3.82
CA PRO A 77 10.17 9.67 4.99
C PRO A 77 10.46 8.22 4.57
N THR A 78 11.68 7.76 4.82
CA THR A 78 12.11 6.42 4.44
C THR A 78 12.99 5.81 5.53
N ALA A 79 12.88 4.49 5.70
CA ALA A 79 13.76 3.77 6.61
C ALA A 79 15.19 3.79 6.05
N LYS A 80 16.19 3.89 6.93
CA LYS A 80 17.60 4.05 6.55
C LYS A 80 18.41 2.88 7.05
N GLU A 81 19.36 2.44 6.24
CA GLU A 81 20.36 1.46 6.65
C GLU A 81 21.15 1.97 7.88
N ASN A 82 21.39 1.09 8.84
CA ASN A 82 22.14 1.36 10.06
C ASN A 82 23.46 0.55 10.07
N GLY A 83 24.21 0.61 8.96
CA GLY A 83 25.47 -0.11 8.80
C GLY A 83 25.36 -1.62 8.51
N LEU A 84 24.14 -2.14 8.49
CA LEU A 84 23.81 -3.48 8.01
C LEU A 84 23.35 -3.40 6.55
N PRO A 85 23.66 -4.39 5.71
CA PRO A 85 23.29 -4.39 4.30
C PRO A 85 21.79 -4.60 4.12
N SER A 86 21.33 -4.36 2.90
CA SER A 86 19.95 -4.55 2.51
C SER A 86 19.88 -5.24 1.15
N SER A 87 18.70 -5.70 0.78
CA SER A 87 18.46 -6.26 -0.55
C SER A 87 17.17 -5.72 -1.09
N THR A 88 17.20 -5.25 -2.34
CA THR A 88 16.06 -4.68 -3.02
C THR A 88 15.83 -5.39 -4.34
N LEU A 89 14.64 -6.00 -4.47
CA LEU A 89 14.14 -6.56 -5.71
C LEU A 89 13.28 -5.51 -6.43
N VAL A 90 13.55 -5.29 -7.72
CA VAL A 90 12.83 -4.31 -8.54
C VAL A 90 12.23 -5.00 -9.75
N PHE A 91 10.91 -4.90 -9.89
CA PHE A 91 10.22 -5.27 -11.12
C PHE A 91 10.00 -4.03 -11.95
N THR A 92 10.59 -3.99 -13.14
CA THR A 92 10.32 -2.93 -14.12
C THR A 92 9.25 -3.41 -15.07
N LEU A 93 8.12 -2.69 -15.09
CA LEU A 93 6.96 -2.93 -15.93
C LEU A 93 6.79 -1.77 -16.91
N GLU A 94 6.25 -2.03 -18.09
CA GLU A 94 5.94 -0.99 -19.06
C GLU A 94 4.53 -1.12 -19.63
N ASP A 95 3.91 0.03 -19.88
CA ASP A 95 2.78 0.16 -20.81
C ASP A 95 3.30 0.83 -22.08
N THR A 96 3.54 0.01 -23.10
CA THR A 96 4.09 0.46 -24.38
C THR A 96 3.15 1.40 -25.14
N ALA A 97 1.83 1.26 -24.95
CA ALA A 97 0.86 2.09 -25.65
C ALA A 97 0.83 3.51 -25.09
N ARG A 98 1.06 3.65 -23.79
CA ARG A 98 1.07 4.92 -23.06
C ARG A 98 2.46 5.50 -22.84
N ALA A 99 3.51 4.76 -23.23
CA ALA A 99 4.90 5.09 -22.91
C ALA A 99 5.09 5.37 -21.41
N LEU A 100 4.61 4.45 -20.57
CA LEU A 100 4.76 4.51 -19.11
C LEU A 100 5.71 3.42 -18.64
N GLU A 101 6.59 3.74 -17.70
CA GLU A 101 7.36 2.75 -16.94
C GLU A 101 6.92 2.77 -15.48
N VAL A 102 6.66 1.60 -14.92
CA VAL A 102 6.26 1.41 -13.52
C VAL A 102 7.28 0.47 -12.88
N ARG A 103 7.91 0.92 -11.80
CA ARG A 103 8.84 0.09 -11.02
C ARG A 103 8.26 -0.24 -9.67
N LEU A 104 8.21 -1.52 -9.34
CA LEU A 104 7.79 -2.01 -8.03
C LEU A 104 9.04 -2.40 -7.25
N TYR A 105 9.24 -1.77 -6.11
CA TYR A 105 10.39 -2.00 -5.25
C TYR A 105 10.00 -2.81 -4.03
N TYR A 106 10.78 -3.84 -3.73
CA TYR A 106 10.63 -4.72 -2.57
C TYR A 106 11.98 -4.77 -1.85
N SER A 107 12.11 -4.02 -0.76
CA SER A 107 13.36 -3.91 0.01
C SER A 107 13.26 -4.63 1.36
N LEU A 108 14.33 -5.28 1.77
CA LEU A 108 14.50 -5.93 3.06
C LEU A 108 15.83 -5.50 3.66
N PHE A 109 15.85 -5.17 4.95
CA PHE A 109 17.09 -5.05 5.70
C PHE A 109 17.51 -6.42 6.22
N GLU A 110 18.82 -6.68 6.28
CA GLU A 110 19.33 -7.86 6.97
C GLU A 110 18.87 -7.84 8.45
N ASP A 111 18.53 -9.00 8.99
CA ASP A 111 17.95 -9.20 10.32
C ASP A 111 16.61 -8.48 10.61
N SER A 112 15.90 -8.02 9.57
CA SER A 112 14.55 -7.46 9.66
C SER A 112 13.50 -8.39 9.04
N SER A 113 12.41 -8.64 9.77
CA SER A 113 11.22 -9.32 9.24
C SER A 113 10.19 -8.35 8.64
N VAL A 114 10.63 -7.18 8.16
CA VAL A 114 9.78 -6.13 7.59
C VAL A 114 10.14 -5.89 6.13
N LEU A 115 9.20 -6.20 5.25
CA LEU A 115 9.21 -5.89 3.82
C LEU A 115 8.81 -4.43 3.60
N MET A 116 9.65 -3.68 2.90
CA MET A 116 9.37 -2.31 2.48
C MET A 116 8.99 -2.29 1.01
N MET A 117 7.83 -1.74 0.70
CA MET A 117 7.29 -1.67 -0.66
C MET A 117 7.07 -0.22 -1.07
N HIS A 118 7.45 0.13 -2.29
CA HIS A 118 7.01 1.37 -2.91
C HIS A 118 6.96 1.21 -4.43
N THR A 119 6.30 2.16 -5.08
CA THR A 119 6.11 2.17 -6.53
C THR A 119 6.65 3.48 -7.09
N GLU A 120 7.41 3.40 -8.17
CA GLU A 120 7.75 4.56 -9.00
C GLU A 120 7.04 4.49 -10.33
N ILE A 121 6.57 5.65 -10.81
CA ILE A 121 5.90 5.80 -12.10
C ILE A 121 6.66 6.86 -12.88
N THR A 122 7.17 6.48 -14.05
CA THR A 122 7.88 7.39 -14.96
C THR A 122 7.05 7.61 -16.22
N ASN A 123 6.73 8.87 -16.52
CA ASN A 123 6.11 9.23 -17.79
C ASN A 123 7.20 9.33 -18.86
N SER A 124 7.33 8.29 -19.68
CA SER A 124 8.27 8.25 -20.82
C SER A 124 7.63 8.74 -22.12
N GLY A 125 6.38 9.21 -22.07
CA GLY A 125 5.64 9.72 -23.21
C GLY A 125 5.87 11.20 -23.49
N LEU A 126 5.02 11.75 -24.36
CA LEU A 126 5.07 13.15 -24.77
C LEU A 126 3.90 13.98 -24.24
N GLN A 127 2.92 13.33 -23.59
CA GLN A 127 1.73 13.97 -23.04
C GLN A 127 1.70 13.76 -21.52
N PRO A 128 1.13 14.69 -20.75
CA PRO A 128 1.00 14.54 -19.31
C PRO A 128 0.06 13.37 -18.96
N ILE A 129 0.31 12.74 -17.82
CA ILE A 129 -0.51 11.65 -17.27
C ILE A 129 -0.97 12.06 -15.88
N GLN A 130 -2.27 11.99 -15.65
CA GLN A 130 -2.85 12.23 -14.34
C GLN A 130 -2.76 10.95 -13.50
N VAL A 131 -2.05 11.01 -12.39
CA VAL A 131 -2.02 9.94 -11.38
C VAL A 131 -3.20 10.16 -10.44
N GLU A 132 -4.21 9.28 -10.51
CA GLU A 132 -5.37 9.30 -9.61
C GLU A 132 -5.19 8.35 -8.42
N ARG A 133 -4.33 7.35 -8.55
CA ARG A 133 -4.03 6.39 -7.49
C ARG A 133 -2.69 5.71 -7.72
N CYS A 134 -1.90 5.61 -6.65
CA CYS A 134 -0.69 4.79 -6.59
C CYS A 134 -0.57 4.12 -5.21
N LEU A 135 -1.04 2.88 -5.10
CA LEU A 135 -0.94 2.06 -3.87
C LEU A 135 0.05 0.91 -4.06
N SER A 136 0.66 0.45 -2.97
CA SER A 136 1.36 -0.84 -2.95
C SER A 136 0.39 -1.94 -2.54
N SER A 137 0.53 -3.14 -3.09
CA SER A 137 -0.33 -4.27 -2.75
C SER A 137 0.43 -5.53 -2.38
N ILE A 138 -0.22 -6.36 -1.58
CA ILE A 138 0.17 -7.73 -1.31
C ILE A 138 -1.06 -8.63 -1.32
N THR A 139 -0.88 -9.87 -1.77
CA THR A 139 -1.91 -10.89 -1.69
C THR A 139 -1.58 -11.87 -0.58
N LEU A 140 -2.53 -12.08 0.34
CA LEU A 140 -2.37 -13.01 1.45
C LEU A 140 -2.69 -14.44 1.02
N PRO A 141 -2.15 -15.45 1.73
CA PRO A 141 -2.58 -16.84 1.56
C PRO A 141 -4.09 -17.00 1.76
N HIS A 142 -4.69 -17.98 1.09
CA HIS A 142 -6.09 -18.32 1.29
C HIS A 142 -6.37 -18.62 2.77
N GLY A 143 -7.37 -17.96 3.33
CA GLY A 143 -7.73 -18.12 4.73
C GLY A 143 -8.84 -17.19 5.17
N HIS A 144 -9.35 -17.47 6.36
CA HIS A 144 -10.29 -16.59 7.04
C HIS A 144 -9.52 -15.55 7.83
N TRP A 145 -9.55 -14.31 7.36
CA TRP A 145 -8.79 -13.21 7.93
C TRP A 145 -9.71 -12.29 8.73
N THR A 146 -9.18 -11.73 9.81
CA THR A 146 -9.82 -10.62 10.53
C THR A 146 -8.87 -9.45 10.59
N ALA A 147 -9.36 -8.25 10.28
CA ALA A 147 -8.61 -7.01 10.42
C ALA A 147 -8.81 -6.42 11.82
N GLU A 148 -7.71 -6.12 12.50
CA GLU A 148 -7.65 -5.22 13.65
C GLU A 148 -7.24 -3.84 13.13
N VAL A 149 -8.18 -2.90 13.13
CA VAL A 149 -7.99 -1.52 12.67
C VAL A 149 -8.03 -0.55 13.83
N TYR A 150 -7.34 0.57 13.70
CA TYR A 150 -7.23 1.58 14.77
C TYR A 150 -7.95 2.86 14.36
N THR A 151 -9.01 3.21 15.10
CA THR A 151 -9.78 4.43 14.87
C THR A 151 -9.29 5.55 15.79
N ASN A 152 -9.22 6.77 15.25
CA ASN A 152 -8.78 7.95 15.96
C ASN A 152 -9.86 9.02 15.99
N THR A 153 -10.09 9.60 17.16
CA THR A 153 -10.78 10.88 17.36
C THR A 153 -9.97 11.64 18.41
N HIS A 154 -9.96 12.98 18.33
CA HIS A 154 -9.31 13.82 19.32
C HIS A 154 -9.69 13.40 20.76
N GLN A 155 -8.68 13.15 21.61
CA GLN A 155 -8.80 12.65 23.00
C GLN A 155 -9.33 11.21 23.14
N ARG A 156 -9.44 10.47 22.03
CA ARG A 156 -9.85 9.06 21.95
C ARG A 156 -9.11 8.35 20.83
N GLU A 157 -7.80 8.47 20.83
CA GLU A 157 -6.90 7.90 19.83
C GLU A 157 -6.73 6.38 20.02
N VAL A 158 -6.45 5.67 18.93
CA VAL A 158 -6.06 4.26 18.88
C VAL A 158 -7.12 3.30 19.44
N LYS A 159 -8.40 3.58 19.19
CA LYS A 159 -9.46 2.64 19.55
C LYS A 159 -9.46 1.48 18.56
N LYS A 160 -9.17 0.28 19.08
CA LYS A 160 -9.17 -0.98 18.34
C LYS A 160 -10.58 -1.36 17.88
N GLN A 161 -10.70 -1.77 16.63
CA GLN A 161 -11.90 -2.38 16.07
C GLN A 161 -11.51 -3.66 15.35
N LYS A 162 -12.30 -4.72 15.55
CA LYS A 162 -12.12 -5.99 14.87
C LYS A 162 -13.18 -6.11 13.78
N ILE A 163 -12.72 -6.46 12.58
CA ILE A 163 -13.54 -6.61 11.39
C ILE A 163 -13.25 -7.98 10.79
N VAL A 164 -14.30 -8.75 10.49
CA VAL A 164 -14.15 -10.02 9.77
C VAL A 164 -14.10 -9.70 8.28
N LEU A 165 -13.07 -10.18 7.57
CA LEU A 165 -13.02 -10.04 6.12
C LEU A 165 -13.93 -11.11 5.50
N SER A 166 -14.80 -10.68 4.61
CA SER A 166 -15.67 -11.51 3.78
C SER A 166 -15.64 -11.01 2.36
N THR A 167 -16.17 -11.79 1.40
CA THR A 167 -16.27 -11.43 -0.02
C THR A 167 -16.86 -10.03 -0.23
N SER A 168 -15.99 -9.05 -0.34
CA SER A 168 -16.26 -7.60 -0.37
C SER A 168 -14.94 -6.84 -0.33
N SER A 169 -15.00 -5.56 -0.68
CA SER A 169 -13.90 -4.63 -0.52
C SER A 169 -14.25 -3.63 0.57
N MET A 170 -13.40 -3.55 1.60
CA MET A 170 -13.47 -2.52 2.63
C MET A 170 -12.40 -1.49 2.38
N ILE A 171 -12.77 -0.21 2.45
CA ILE A 171 -11.84 0.90 2.28
C ILE A 171 -11.70 1.62 3.63
N LEU A 172 -10.46 1.76 4.08
CA LEU A 172 -10.09 2.60 5.21
C LEU A 172 -9.40 3.84 4.66
N GLU A 173 -10.05 5.00 4.80
CA GLU A 173 -9.47 6.27 4.38
C GLU A 173 -9.11 7.11 5.61
N GLY A 174 -7.86 7.55 5.66
CA GLY A 174 -7.40 8.48 6.67
C GLY A 174 -7.48 9.92 6.17
N ARG A 175 -8.19 10.77 6.92
CA ARG A 175 -8.03 12.23 6.83
C ARG A 175 -7.48 12.71 8.16
N LYS A 176 -6.55 13.67 8.13
CA LYS A 176 -5.93 14.39 9.28
C LYS A 176 -5.91 13.59 10.61
N GLY A 177 -4.76 12.99 10.95
CA GLY A 177 -4.52 12.40 12.28
C GLY A 177 -4.96 10.94 12.46
N ALA A 178 -5.36 10.26 11.38
CA ALA A 178 -5.56 8.81 11.37
C ALA A 178 -4.21 8.08 11.25
N LEU A 179 -4.04 6.98 12.00
CA LEU A 179 -2.86 6.13 11.91
C LEU A 179 -3.01 5.21 10.70
N PRO A 180 -2.10 5.25 9.70
CA PRO A 180 -2.15 4.38 8.54
C PRO A 180 -1.55 3.01 8.87
N ALA A 181 -2.08 2.37 9.90
CA ALA A 181 -1.60 1.07 10.37
C ALA A 181 -2.76 0.17 10.79
N PHE A 182 -2.61 -1.12 10.55
CA PHE A 182 -3.59 -2.16 10.91
C PHE A 182 -2.91 -3.53 10.90
N VAL A 183 -3.59 -4.52 11.48
CA VAL A 183 -3.10 -5.90 11.54
C VAL A 183 -4.14 -6.84 10.97
N ILE A 184 -3.75 -7.77 10.11
CA ILE A 184 -4.58 -8.84 9.58
C ILE A 184 -4.21 -10.14 10.27
N LYS A 185 -5.19 -10.81 10.87
CA LYS A 185 -4.97 -11.93 11.78
C LYS A 185 -5.70 -13.18 11.32
N ASN A 186 -5.03 -14.32 11.43
CA ASN A 186 -5.63 -15.64 11.32
C ASN A 186 -5.03 -16.54 12.40
N PRO A 187 -5.85 -17.20 13.25
CA PRO A 187 -5.35 -18.03 14.36
C PRO A 187 -4.40 -19.17 13.96
N SER A 188 -4.46 -19.64 12.72
CA SER A 188 -3.67 -20.76 12.22
C SER A 188 -2.54 -20.33 11.28
N LEU A 189 -2.62 -19.13 10.70
CA LEU A 189 -1.64 -18.64 9.70
C LEU A 189 -0.75 -17.50 10.24
N GLY A 190 -1.10 -16.89 11.37
CA GLY A 190 -0.34 -15.81 12.01
C GLY A 190 -0.93 -14.41 11.79
N GLU A 191 -0.09 -13.40 11.98
CA GLU A 191 -0.44 -11.98 11.87
C GLU A 191 0.42 -11.29 10.80
N TYR A 192 -0.25 -10.50 9.95
CA TYR A 192 0.39 -9.57 9.03
C TYR A 192 0.14 -8.16 9.50
N GLY A 193 1.20 -7.41 9.74
CA GLY A 193 1.14 -6.02 10.12
C GLY A 193 1.40 -5.11 8.94
N PHE A 194 0.66 -4.01 8.86
CA PHE A 194 0.81 -3.00 7.80
C PHE A 194 0.96 -1.62 8.41
N ALA A 195 1.90 -0.82 7.89
CA ALA A 195 2.07 0.58 8.23
C ALA A 195 2.50 1.39 6.99
N LEU A 196 2.07 2.64 6.89
CA LEU A 196 2.53 3.58 5.86
C LEU A 196 3.57 4.54 6.42
N GLY A 197 4.69 4.72 5.72
CA GLY A 197 5.73 5.72 5.97
C GLY A 197 5.31 7.14 5.61
N PHE A 198 4.10 7.54 5.96
CA PHE A 198 3.53 8.83 5.61
C PHE A 198 2.47 9.24 6.65
N SER A 199 2.40 10.53 6.99
CA SER A 199 1.56 11.02 8.10
C SER A 199 0.30 11.76 7.65
N SER A 200 -0.08 11.64 6.38
CA SER A 200 -1.15 12.44 5.75
C SER A 200 -2.32 11.58 5.27
N PHE A 201 -2.96 11.99 4.17
CA PHE A 201 -4.04 11.27 3.52
C PHE A 201 -3.55 9.91 3.01
N PHE A 202 -4.27 8.86 3.38
CA PHE A 202 -3.99 7.50 2.95
C PHE A 202 -5.27 6.77 2.59
N ALA A 203 -5.12 5.76 1.75
CA ALA A 203 -6.15 4.78 1.47
C ALA A 203 -5.59 3.38 1.72
N ALA A 204 -6.35 2.57 2.44
CA ALA A 204 -6.13 1.14 2.53
C ALA A 204 -7.36 0.40 2.00
N VAL A 205 -7.15 -0.60 1.16
CA VAL A 205 -8.21 -1.47 0.64
C VAL A 205 -7.96 -2.88 1.13
N LEU A 206 -8.94 -3.44 1.83
CA LEU A 206 -8.98 -4.82 2.28
C LEU A 206 -10.02 -5.53 1.42
N GLU A 207 -9.56 -6.19 0.37
CA GLU A 207 -10.42 -6.87 -0.60
C GLU A 207 -10.34 -8.38 -0.38
N GLN A 208 -11.50 -9.04 -0.25
CA GLN A 208 -11.60 -10.46 -0.48
C GLN A 208 -12.52 -10.69 -1.68
N ASP A 209 -12.00 -11.37 -2.69
CA ASP A 209 -12.73 -11.65 -3.91
C ASP A 209 -13.69 -12.85 -3.77
N SER A 210 -14.40 -13.16 -4.86
CA SER A 210 -15.31 -14.31 -4.93
C SER A 210 -14.59 -15.66 -4.94
N TYR A 211 -13.29 -15.70 -5.21
CA TYR A 211 -12.44 -16.88 -5.17
C TYR A 211 -11.79 -17.10 -3.78
N GLY A 212 -12.04 -16.20 -2.83
CA GLY A 212 -11.48 -16.24 -1.48
C GLY A 212 -10.01 -15.80 -1.41
N LEU A 213 -9.51 -15.10 -2.44
CA LEU A 213 -8.22 -14.43 -2.44
C LEU A 213 -8.35 -13.11 -1.67
N THR A 214 -7.43 -12.85 -0.73
CA THR A 214 -7.44 -11.60 0.05
C THR A 214 -6.28 -10.71 -0.39
N ARG A 215 -6.61 -9.52 -0.91
CA ARG A 215 -5.67 -8.49 -1.33
C ARG A 215 -5.69 -7.32 -0.35
N ILE A 216 -4.50 -6.86 0.01
CA ILE A 216 -4.29 -5.70 0.88
C ILE A 216 -3.59 -4.64 0.04
N LEU A 217 -4.22 -3.49 -0.11
CA LEU A 217 -3.65 -2.33 -0.78
C LEU A 217 -3.44 -1.24 0.28
N LEU A 218 -2.31 -0.55 0.26
CA LEU A 218 -2.04 0.58 1.14
C LEU A 218 -1.15 1.60 0.42
N GLY A 219 -1.41 2.88 0.67
CA GLY A 219 -0.61 3.97 0.10
C GLY A 219 -1.19 5.33 0.49
N ALA A 220 -0.45 6.38 0.12
CA ALA A 220 -0.96 7.74 0.24
C ALA A 220 -2.02 8.03 -0.84
N ASP A 221 -2.98 8.92 -0.54
CA ASP A 221 -3.91 9.46 -1.54
C ASP A 221 -3.17 10.53 -2.37
N ILE A 222 -2.38 10.06 -3.34
CA ILE A 222 -1.58 10.91 -4.24
C ILE A 222 -2.41 11.23 -5.47
N ARG A 223 -2.52 12.53 -5.79
CA ARG A 223 -3.16 13.03 -7.01
C ARG A 223 -2.29 14.10 -7.65
N GLU A 224 -1.53 13.70 -8.66
CA GLU A 224 -0.53 14.56 -9.29
C GLU A 224 -0.52 14.39 -10.81
N VAL A 225 -0.24 15.49 -11.51
CA VAL A 225 0.01 15.46 -12.95
C VAL A 225 1.48 15.14 -13.15
N LEU A 226 1.76 14.06 -13.87
CA LEU A 226 3.10 13.63 -14.23
C LEU A 226 3.42 14.11 -15.64
N GLU A 227 4.23 15.17 -15.75
CA GLU A 227 4.66 15.71 -17.03
C GLU A 227 5.63 14.77 -17.76
N PRO A 228 5.80 14.91 -19.09
CA PRO A 228 6.80 14.15 -19.85
C PRO A 228 8.19 14.17 -19.20
N GLY A 229 8.75 12.98 -18.97
CA GLY A 229 10.06 12.76 -18.34
C GLY A 229 10.06 12.80 -16.82
N GLN A 230 8.94 13.11 -16.16
CA GLN A 230 8.87 13.12 -14.71
C GLN A 230 8.67 11.73 -14.11
N THR A 231 9.15 11.57 -12.88
CA THR A 231 8.98 10.37 -12.06
C THR A 231 8.29 10.73 -10.76
N LEU A 232 7.28 9.96 -10.39
CA LEU A 232 6.60 10.02 -9.10
C LEU A 232 6.95 8.77 -8.29
N ALA A 233 7.38 8.94 -7.05
CA ALA A 233 7.57 7.84 -6.10
C ALA A 233 6.45 7.85 -5.04
N SER A 234 5.88 6.68 -4.73
CA SER A 234 4.96 6.54 -3.61
C SER A 234 5.70 6.44 -2.27
N PRO A 235 5.10 6.87 -1.14
CA PRO A 235 5.63 6.56 0.17
C PRO A 235 5.74 5.05 0.42
N GLU A 236 6.65 4.67 1.32
CA GLU A 236 6.88 3.27 1.64
C GLU A 236 5.74 2.66 2.46
N VAL A 237 5.34 1.46 2.07
CA VAL A 237 4.51 0.57 2.86
C VAL A 237 5.38 -0.46 3.53
N TYR A 238 5.25 -0.57 4.86
CA TYR A 238 5.90 -1.58 5.67
C TYR A 238 4.94 -2.74 5.90
N CYS A 239 5.35 -3.94 5.53
CA CYS A 239 4.63 -5.18 5.75
C CYS A 239 5.49 -6.13 6.59
N ALA A 240 4.96 -6.56 7.73
CA ALA A 240 5.64 -7.48 8.62
C ALA A 240 4.78 -8.73 8.82
N TYR A 241 5.43 -9.86 9.09
CA TYR A 241 4.77 -11.11 9.42
C TYR A 241 5.33 -11.68 10.71
N ASP A 242 4.44 -12.20 11.56
CA ASP A 242 4.83 -13.06 12.68
C ASP A 242 3.76 -14.14 12.92
N SER A 243 4.18 -15.30 13.40
CA SER A 243 3.27 -16.42 13.70
C SER A 243 2.28 -16.13 14.84
N ASN A 244 2.57 -15.14 15.69
CA ASN A 244 1.81 -14.87 16.91
C ASN A 244 1.48 -13.39 17.11
N ASN A 245 2.48 -12.50 17.02
CA ASN A 245 2.31 -11.07 17.29
C ASN A 245 3.31 -10.23 16.48
N VAL A 246 2.79 -9.41 15.57
CA VAL A 246 3.61 -8.54 14.71
C VAL A 246 4.10 -7.26 15.40
N SER A 247 3.53 -6.91 16.56
CA SER A 247 3.85 -5.63 17.24
C SER A 247 5.33 -5.52 17.65
N PRO A 248 5.96 -6.52 18.31
CA PRO A 248 7.40 -6.48 18.60
C PRO A 248 8.27 -6.29 17.35
N VAL A 249 7.93 -6.97 16.25
CA VAL A 249 8.65 -6.87 14.97
C VAL A 249 8.69 -5.43 14.47
N PHE A 250 7.55 -4.73 14.45
CA PHE A 250 7.52 -3.32 14.07
C PHE A 250 8.26 -2.42 15.06
N HIS A 251 8.13 -2.69 16.36
CA HIS A 251 8.82 -1.91 17.39
C HIS A 251 10.34 -2.01 17.26
N ASP A 252 10.88 -3.21 17.04
CA ASP A 252 12.30 -3.42 16.78
C ASP A 252 12.72 -2.74 15.48
N PHE A 253 11.94 -2.92 14.41
CA PHE A 253 12.23 -2.29 13.12
C PHE A 253 12.31 -0.76 13.21
N PHE A 254 11.27 -0.10 13.72
CA PHE A 254 11.27 1.36 13.75
C PHE A 254 12.28 1.92 14.75
N ARG A 255 12.64 1.20 15.82
CA ARG A 255 13.74 1.62 16.71
C ARG A 255 15.08 1.64 16.00
N THR A 256 15.34 0.62 15.19
CA THR A 256 16.65 0.42 14.55
C THR A 256 16.79 1.23 13.26
N TRP A 257 15.73 1.33 12.45
CA TRP A 257 15.84 1.75 11.05
C TRP A 257 15.11 3.06 10.69
N SER A 258 14.34 3.67 11.59
CA SER A 258 13.63 4.94 11.29
C SER A 258 14.54 6.16 11.17
N GLY A 259 15.85 6.00 11.34
CA GLY A 259 16.85 7.05 11.15
C GLY A 259 16.78 8.19 12.16
N ASN A 260 16.08 8.01 13.29
CA ASN A 260 16.06 9.00 14.36
C ASN A 260 17.44 9.01 15.03
N PRO A 261 18.26 10.08 14.90
CA PRO A 261 19.68 10.07 15.26
C PRO A 261 19.96 9.94 16.76
N ARG A 262 18.92 9.79 17.59
CA ARG A 262 19.02 9.53 19.03
C ARG A 262 17.85 8.64 19.47
N PRO A 263 18.03 7.33 19.60
CA PRO A 263 17.11 6.50 20.36
C PRO A 263 16.94 7.15 21.74
N PHE A 264 15.70 7.28 22.22
CA PHE A 264 15.46 7.71 23.61
C PHE A 264 16.17 6.81 24.63
N ASN A 265 16.51 5.58 24.24
CA ASN A 265 17.16 4.55 25.06
C ASN A 265 18.68 4.75 25.28
N ASP A 266 19.36 5.58 24.48
CA ASP A 266 20.80 5.85 24.66
C ASP A 266 21.04 7.01 25.64
N ARG A 267 19.98 7.52 26.28
CA ARG A 267 20.07 8.53 27.34
C ARG A 267 20.23 7.82 28.67
N ASP A 268 21.23 8.25 29.44
CA ASP A 268 21.33 7.88 30.85
C ASP A 268 20.00 8.25 31.56
N GLU A 269 19.48 7.36 32.40
CA GLU A 269 18.25 7.64 33.16
C GLU A 269 18.40 8.89 34.04
N SER A 270 19.64 9.26 34.39
CA SER A 270 19.97 10.51 35.08
C SER A 270 19.71 11.77 34.26
N ASP A 271 19.64 11.69 32.92
CA ASP A 271 19.33 12.82 32.02
C ASP A 271 17.82 13.02 31.81
N TRP A 272 16.98 12.19 32.45
CA TRP A 272 15.53 12.30 32.33
C TRP A 272 15.03 13.47 33.16
N CYS A 273 14.90 14.64 32.53
CA CYS A 273 14.15 15.72 33.15
C CYS A 273 12.65 15.39 33.16
N ILE A 274 12.01 15.48 34.33
CA ILE A 274 10.56 15.52 34.41
C ILE A 274 10.12 16.83 33.74
N LYS A 275 9.57 16.73 32.53
CA LYS A 275 9.06 17.89 31.80
C LYS A 275 7.70 18.28 32.37
N MET A 276 7.60 19.47 32.96
CA MET A 276 6.31 20.10 33.22
C MET A 276 5.91 20.94 32.01
N HIS A 277 4.80 20.57 31.38
CA HIS A 277 4.23 21.34 30.26
C HIS A 277 3.16 22.29 30.77
N TYR A 278 3.38 23.59 30.60
CA TYR A 278 2.56 24.64 31.20
C TYR A 278 1.25 24.95 30.46
N TRP A 279 0.98 24.28 29.33
CA TRP A 279 -0.20 24.52 28.49
C TRP A 279 -1.52 24.48 29.26
N MET A 280 -1.72 23.49 30.15
CA MET A 280 -2.95 23.38 30.93
C MET A 280 -3.00 24.34 32.14
N LEU A 281 -1.85 24.85 32.59
CA LEU A 281 -1.75 25.71 33.78
C LEU A 281 -2.02 27.18 33.46
N TYR A 282 -1.68 27.63 32.25
CA TYR A 282 -1.78 29.05 31.85
C TYR A 282 -2.71 29.30 30.67
N LEU A 283 -3.61 28.35 30.37
CA LEU A 283 -4.46 28.33 29.18
C LEU A 283 -5.26 29.64 28.97
N PHE A 284 -5.40 30.49 29.99
CA PHE A 284 -6.19 31.73 29.97
C PHE A 284 -5.55 32.96 30.64
N TYR A 285 -4.23 32.98 30.90
CA TYR A 285 -3.60 34.14 31.58
C TYR A 285 -3.49 35.43 30.74
N PHE A 286 -4.05 35.44 29.52
CA PHE A 286 -4.06 36.58 28.59
C PHE A 286 -5.46 36.93 28.04
N ILE A 287 -6.55 36.54 28.73
CA ILE A 287 -7.91 37.03 28.46
C ILE A 287 -8.35 37.97 29.58
#